data_AF-A0A7C2VP14-F1
#
_entry.id   AF-A0A7C2VP14-F1
#
_cell.length_a   1.000
_cell.length_b   1.000
_cell.length_c   1.000
_cell.angle_alpha   90.00
_cell.angle_beta   90.00
_cell.angle_gamma   90.00
#
_symmetry.space_group_name_H-M   'P 1'
#
loop_
_entity.id
_entity.type
_entity.pdbx_description
1 polymer ?
#
loop_
_entity_poly.entity_id
_entity_poly.type
_entity_poly.pdbx_seq_one_letter_code
_entity_poly.pdbx_strand_id
1 'polypeptide(L)'
;MVSTLRLGVYVHSSYKKTSSKLLTCRMVQFVSSRYARESNHVTSDTSINLTINLTKGLCNQDLELYSLIACYYIIGTIWMVPSLVIYVRARILPEAWEASLVKLSEVGKVVYTEYNEKSIDAPAVIVVEEPFTEPRIHLKGIVAGSLKGLLDYVDEVIKGIHDNLVDKVGYTYHERLFTYRLPNGEVINQIQKVIEKLRKTSYTRRAQAITWQPWKDLETEHPPCLQRIWFRVIDGKLVMHVHMRSNDALKAAYMNMYAFTELQKYVASKVGAEVGYYLHIADSYHVYEKDWKWFNSFVEQIKSGYSRNRWRKTHEYLEMVSKLENIESKAL
;
A
#
# COMPACT_ATOMS: atom_id res chain seq x y z
N MET A 1 -16.05 -4.29 -13.51
CA MET A 1 -17.12 -3.27 -13.59
C MET A 1 -16.57 -1.99 -13.01
N VAL A 2 -16.21 -1.05 -13.88
CA VAL A 2 -15.88 0.32 -13.48
C VAL A 2 -17.22 0.96 -13.13
N SER A 3 -17.49 1.16 -11.85
CA SER A 3 -18.55 2.08 -11.43
C SER A 3 -18.11 3.47 -11.85
N THR A 4 -18.65 3.96 -12.97
CA THR A 4 -18.44 5.34 -13.39
C THR A 4 -19.18 6.22 -12.38
N LEU A 5 -18.47 6.79 -11.42
CA LEU A 5 -18.98 7.88 -10.60
C LEU A 5 -19.18 9.08 -11.54
N ARG A 6 -20.42 9.31 -11.97
CA ARG A 6 -20.79 10.58 -12.59
C ARG A 6 -21.23 11.52 -11.47
N LEU A 7 -20.35 12.44 -11.07
CA LEU A 7 -20.80 13.62 -10.33
C LEU A 7 -21.48 14.56 -11.33
N GLY A 8 -22.78 14.76 -11.18
CA GLY A 8 -23.49 15.86 -11.82
C GLY A 8 -23.55 17.03 -10.85
N VAL A 9 -22.96 18.16 -11.20
CA VAL A 9 -23.17 19.42 -10.48
C VAL A 9 -24.37 20.11 -11.12
N TYR A 10 -25.48 20.26 -10.39
CA TYR A 10 -26.60 21.09 -10.82
C TYR A 10 -26.53 22.44 -10.13
N VAL A 11 -26.22 23.50 -10.89
CA VAL A 11 -26.34 24.87 -10.41
C VAL A 11 -27.75 25.36 -10.75
N HIS A 12 -28.56 25.64 -9.74
CA HIS A 12 -29.89 26.23 -9.94
C HIS A 12 -29.86 27.66 -9.41
N SER A 13 -29.85 28.66 -10.31
CA SER A 13 -30.02 30.04 -9.89
C SER A 13 -31.52 30.32 -9.69
N SER A 14 -31.92 30.73 -8.48
CA SER A 14 -33.28 31.20 -8.24
C SER A 14 -33.28 32.71 -8.04
N TYR A 15 -34.03 33.42 -8.88
CA TYR A 15 -34.15 34.88 -8.82
C TYR A 15 -35.28 35.24 -7.83
N LYS A 16 -34.94 35.79 -6.66
CA LYS A 16 -35.91 36.55 -5.85
C LYS A 16 -35.75 38.03 -6.13
N LYS A 17 -36.85 38.68 -6.50
CA LYS A 17 -36.93 40.10 -6.86
C LYS A 17 -36.89 40.98 -5.61
N THR A 18 -35.76 41.01 -4.93
CA THR A 18 -35.39 42.02 -3.93
C THR A 18 -33.95 42.45 -4.20
N SER A 19 -33.54 43.61 -3.72
CA SER A 19 -32.34 44.37 -4.11
C SER A 19 -30.97 43.71 -3.83
N SER A 20 -30.93 42.41 -3.54
CA SER A 20 -29.76 41.56 -3.32
C SER A 20 -29.84 40.33 -4.24
N LYS A 21 -28.78 40.07 -5.03
CA LYS A 21 -28.67 38.84 -5.82
C LYS A 21 -28.35 37.68 -4.87
N LEU A 22 -29.23 36.68 -4.77
CA LEU A 22 -28.97 35.43 -4.03
C LEU A 22 -28.59 34.33 -5.02
N LEU A 23 -27.38 33.80 -4.89
CA LEU A 23 -26.95 32.57 -5.57
C LEU A 23 -27.08 31.42 -4.58
N THR A 24 -27.89 30.43 -4.91
CA THR A 24 -28.06 29.21 -4.11
C THR A 24 -27.48 28.05 -4.89
N CYS A 25 -26.30 27.58 -4.51
CA CYS A 25 -25.70 26.40 -5.13
C CYS A 25 -26.12 25.16 -4.34
N ARG A 26 -26.75 24.17 -5.00
CA ARG A 26 -27.20 22.92 -4.36
C ARG A 26 -26.42 21.76 -4.97
N MET A 27 -25.44 21.23 -4.25
CA MET A 27 -24.75 20.01 -4.67
C MET A 27 -25.53 18.78 -4.19
N VAL A 28 -25.82 17.86 -5.10
CA VAL A 28 -26.50 16.58 -4.81
C VAL A 28 -25.57 15.46 -5.24
N GLN A 29 -25.21 14.59 -4.30
CA GLN A 29 -24.36 13.44 -4.56
C GLN A 29 -25.23 12.23 -4.95
N PHE A 30 -25.11 11.77 -6.19
CA PHE A 30 -25.75 10.51 -6.61
C PHE A 30 -24.72 9.38 -6.63
N VAL A 31 -24.98 8.32 -5.84
CA VAL A 31 -24.29 7.04 -6.00
C VAL A 31 -25.18 6.17 -6.89
N SER A 32 -24.99 6.22 -8.22
CA SER A 32 -25.71 5.31 -9.10
C SER A 32 -25.05 3.93 -9.06
N SER A 33 -25.54 3.02 -8.22
CA SER A 33 -25.37 1.60 -8.46
C SER A 33 -26.57 1.11 -9.29
N ARG A 34 -26.37 0.16 -10.21
CA ARG A 34 -27.47 -0.50 -10.94
C ARG A 34 -28.49 -1.20 -10.01
N TYR A 35 -28.19 -1.30 -8.70
CA TYR A 35 -29.04 -1.88 -7.67
C TYR A 35 -30.02 -0.90 -7.01
N ALA A 36 -29.87 0.41 -7.22
CA ALA A 36 -30.72 1.42 -6.57
C ALA A 36 -32.10 1.63 -7.23
N ARG A 37 -32.49 0.81 -8.22
CA ARG A 37 -33.83 0.87 -8.83
C ARG A 37 -34.89 0.05 -8.09
N GLU A 38 -34.51 -0.77 -7.10
CA GLU A 38 -35.45 -1.68 -6.42
C GLU A 38 -35.51 -1.50 -4.90
N SER A 39 -34.72 -0.58 -4.32
CA SER A 39 -34.83 -0.26 -2.89
C SER A 39 -35.16 1.22 -2.70
N ASN A 40 -36.28 1.48 -2.03
CA ASN A 40 -36.67 2.79 -1.48
C ASN A 40 -35.72 3.25 -0.34
N HIS A 41 -34.42 3.01 -0.47
CA HIS A 41 -33.44 3.41 0.52
C HIS A 41 -32.87 4.79 0.18
N VAL A 42 -33.41 5.75 0.92
CA VAL A 42 -32.95 7.12 1.17
C VAL A 42 -31.45 7.28 0.95
N THR A 43 -31.08 8.03 -0.09
CA THR A 43 -29.76 8.66 -0.21
C THR A 43 -29.64 9.72 0.88
N SER A 44 -28.54 9.74 1.63
CA SER A 44 -28.28 10.81 2.59
C SER A 44 -28.15 12.15 1.83
N ASP A 45 -29.19 12.99 1.93
CA ASP A 45 -29.21 14.33 1.37
C ASP A 45 -28.32 15.27 2.20
N THR A 46 -27.00 15.19 1.99
CA THR A 46 -26.09 16.19 2.56
C THR A 46 -26.09 17.42 1.64
N SER A 47 -27.06 18.32 1.81
CA SER A 47 -27.09 19.59 1.07
C SER A 47 -26.26 20.65 1.78
N ILE A 48 -25.17 21.10 1.17
CA ILE A 48 -24.43 22.29 1.61
C ILE A 48 -25.08 23.51 0.95
N ASN A 49 -25.68 24.40 1.75
CA ASN A 49 -26.23 25.66 1.27
C ASN A 49 -25.18 26.77 1.46
N LEU A 50 -24.65 27.30 0.35
CA LEU A 50 -23.81 28.50 0.38
C LEU A 50 -24.60 29.72 -0.07
N THR A 51 -24.53 30.78 0.74
CA THR A 51 -25.06 32.10 0.40
C THR A 51 -23.89 33.04 0.17
N ILE A 52 -23.70 33.46 -1.08
CA ILE A 52 -22.67 34.46 -1.42
C ILE A 52 -23.37 35.81 -1.60
N ASN A 53 -23.08 36.77 -0.74
CA ASN A 53 -23.55 38.16 -0.88
C ASN A 53 -22.65 38.89 -1.87
N LEU A 54 -23.15 39.15 -3.07
CA LEU A 54 -22.44 39.93 -4.07
C LEU A 54 -22.93 41.39 -4.04
N THR A 55 -22.01 42.33 -3.79
CA THR A 55 -22.26 43.76 -3.96
C THR A 55 -22.42 44.09 -5.44
N LYS A 56 -23.33 45.02 -5.75
CA LYS A 56 -23.84 45.32 -7.11
C LYS A 56 -22.72 45.58 -8.13
N GLY A 57 -22.77 44.90 -9.27
CA GLY A 57 -21.94 45.25 -10.44
C GLY A 57 -21.63 44.12 -11.44
N LEU A 58 -21.86 42.85 -11.10
CA LEU A 58 -21.41 41.73 -11.95
C LEU A 58 -22.43 41.32 -13.02
N CYS A 59 -21.94 41.11 -14.25
CA CYS A 59 -22.67 40.59 -15.41
C CYS A 59 -23.02 39.10 -15.20
N ASN A 60 -24.05 38.60 -15.89
CA ASN A 60 -24.52 37.20 -15.73
C ASN A 60 -23.46 36.15 -16.11
N GLN A 61 -22.55 36.44 -17.04
CA GLN A 61 -21.45 35.54 -17.39
C GLN A 61 -20.37 35.44 -16.29
N ASP A 62 -20.14 36.53 -15.54
CA ASP A 62 -19.19 36.53 -14.43
C ASP A 62 -19.70 35.65 -13.27
N LEU A 63 -21.01 35.65 -13.04
CA LEU A 63 -21.66 34.88 -11.97
C LEU A 63 -21.52 33.36 -12.14
N GLU A 64 -21.59 32.85 -13.36
CA GLU A 64 -21.34 31.43 -13.65
C GLU A 64 -19.89 31.06 -13.39
N LEU A 65 -18.94 31.90 -13.84
CA LEU A 65 -17.51 31.69 -13.62
C LEU A 65 -17.15 31.69 -12.12
N TYR A 66 -17.67 32.65 -11.35
CA TYR A 66 -17.46 32.70 -9.89
C TYR A 66 -18.08 31.50 -9.17
N SER A 67 -19.23 30.99 -9.62
CA SER A 67 -19.84 29.79 -9.04
C SER A 67 -19.03 28.52 -9.33
N LEU A 68 -18.45 28.40 -10.53
CA LEU A 68 -17.53 27.34 -10.93
C LEU A 68 -16.24 27.40 -10.10
N ILE A 69 -15.64 28.59 -9.95
CA ILE A 69 -14.45 28.79 -9.12
C ILE A 69 -14.73 28.45 -7.66
N ALA A 70 -15.87 28.90 -7.11
CA ALA A 70 -16.27 28.57 -5.74
C ALA A 70 -16.50 27.06 -5.56
N CYS A 71 -17.18 26.39 -6.50
CA CYS A 71 -17.32 24.93 -6.49
C CYS A 71 -15.96 24.24 -6.60
N TYR A 72 -15.03 24.71 -7.43
CA TYR A 72 -13.68 24.15 -7.52
C TYR A 72 -12.90 24.35 -6.23
N TYR A 73 -13.04 25.50 -5.58
CA TYR A 73 -12.44 25.79 -4.28
C TYR A 73 -13.04 24.88 -3.20
N ILE A 74 -14.36 24.68 -3.18
CA ILE A 74 -15.06 23.83 -2.21
C ILE A 74 -14.78 22.35 -2.46
N ILE A 75 -14.74 21.89 -3.71
CA ILE A 75 -14.25 20.56 -4.06
C ILE A 75 -12.81 20.43 -3.55
N GLY A 76 -11.94 21.39 -3.84
CA GLY A 76 -10.60 21.45 -3.26
C GLY A 76 -10.61 21.32 -1.73
N THR A 77 -11.51 22.04 -1.05
CA THR A 77 -11.61 22.10 0.42
C THR A 77 -12.21 20.82 1.03
N ILE A 78 -13.18 20.17 0.37
CA ILE A 78 -13.73 18.86 0.76
C ILE A 78 -12.71 17.75 0.52
N TRP A 79 -11.86 17.91 -0.50
CA TRP A 79 -10.67 17.07 -0.71
C TRP A 79 -9.52 17.39 0.25
N MET A 80 -9.59 18.51 1.00
CA MET A 80 -8.67 18.82 2.11
C MET A 80 -9.06 18.16 3.44
N VAL A 81 -9.96 17.17 3.45
CA VAL A 81 -9.97 16.22 4.56
C VAL A 81 -8.79 15.27 4.32
N PRO A 82 -7.68 15.38 5.07
CA PRO A 82 -6.56 14.47 4.88
C PRO A 82 -7.07 13.05 5.06
N SER A 83 -7.02 12.26 3.98
CA SER A 83 -7.27 10.83 4.05
C SER A 83 -6.33 10.24 5.09
N LEU A 84 -6.90 9.60 6.10
CA LEU A 84 -6.16 8.82 7.09
C LEU A 84 -5.42 7.64 6.44
N VAL A 85 -5.83 7.24 5.22
CA VAL A 85 -5.18 6.20 4.44
C VAL A 85 -4.08 6.79 3.56
N ILE A 86 -2.86 6.30 3.73
CA ILE A 86 -1.73 6.54 2.84
C ILE A 86 -2.03 5.87 1.50
N TYR A 87 -2.01 6.64 0.42
CA TYR A 87 -2.05 6.11 -0.94
C TYR A 87 -0.81 6.58 -1.69
N VAL A 88 -0.02 5.62 -2.17
CA VAL A 88 1.19 5.88 -2.95
C VAL A 88 1.15 5.04 -4.21
N ARG A 89 1.53 5.65 -5.32
CA ARG A 89 1.76 4.99 -6.59
C ARG A 89 3.08 5.51 -7.15
N ALA A 90 4.02 4.60 -7.37
CA ALA A 90 5.33 4.92 -7.93
C ALA A 90 5.77 3.82 -8.90
N ARG A 91 6.74 4.15 -9.75
CA ARG A 91 7.18 3.24 -10.79
C ARG A 91 8.01 2.09 -10.23
N ILE A 92 8.93 2.39 -9.30
CA ILE A 92 9.93 1.45 -8.79
C ILE A 92 9.87 1.31 -7.26
N LEU A 93 10.48 0.24 -6.74
CA LEU A 93 10.43 -0.10 -5.31
C LEU A 93 11.00 0.98 -4.36
N PRO A 94 12.22 1.53 -4.57
CA PRO A 94 12.77 2.57 -3.70
C PRO A 94 11.87 3.80 -3.61
N GLU A 95 11.36 4.25 -4.75
CA GLU A 95 10.50 5.42 -4.86
C GLU A 95 9.17 5.21 -4.12
N ALA A 96 8.53 4.05 -4.30
CA ALA A 96 7.28 3.72 -3.63
C ALA A 96 7.42 3.71 -2.10
N TRP A 97 8.52 3.16 -1.60
CA TRP A 97 8.80 3.12 -0.16
C TRP A 97 9.14 4.49 0.41
N GLU A 98 9.97 5.28 -0.27
CA GLU A 98 10.28 6.64 0.18
C GLU A 98 9.03 7.52 0.21
N ALA A 99 8.20 7.45 -0.82
CA ALA A 99 6.95 8.18 -0.89
C ALA A 99 5.96 7.76 0.22
N SER A 100 5.92 6.48 0.60
CA SER A 100 5.05 6.02 1.71
C SER A 100 5.53 6.54 3.06
N LEU A 101 6.84 6.65 3.27
CA LEU A 101 7.41 7.25 4.49
C LEU A 101 7.12 8.75 4.59
N VAL A 102 7.29 9.50 3.50
CA VAL A 102 6.91 10.92 3.46
C VAL A 102 5.43 11.06 3.77
N LYS A 103 4.57 10.24 3.14
CA LYS A 103 3.14 10.35 3.39
C LYS A 103 2.76 10.01 4.82
N LEU A 104 3.38 8.99 5.41
CA LEU A 104 3.21 8.65 6.82
C LEU A 104 3.59 9.83 7.75
N SER A 105 4.65 10.57 7.42
CA SER A 105 5.04 11.75 8.22
C SER A 105 4.03 12.90 8.18
N GLU A 106 3.20 12.96 7.13
CA GLU A 106 2.19 14.01 6.95
C GLU A 106 0.86 13.66 7.61
N VAL A 107 0.42 12.41 7.51
CA VAL A 107 -0.95 12.00 7.90
C VAL A 107 -0.99 11.09 9.12
N GLY A 108 0.14 10.47 9.48
CA GLY A 108 0.23 9.50 10.57
C GLY A 108 -0.23 10.07 11.91
N LYS A 109 -0.82 9.20 12.72
CA LYS A 109 -1.30 9.55 14.06
C LYS A 109 -0.45 8.86 15.11
N VAL A 110 -0.18 9.58 16.19
CA VAL A 110 0.50 9.00 17.34
C VAL A 110 -0.50 8.14 18.12
N VAL A 111 -0.20 6.86 18.24
CA VAL A 111 -1.01 5.88 18.98
C VAL A 111 -0.14 5.10 19.96
N TYR A 112 -0.76 4.47 20.95
CA TYR A 112 -0.07 3.58 21.89
C TYR A 112 0.04 2.17 21.30
N THR A 113 1.14 1.48 21.61
CA THR A 113 1.38 0.09 21.24
C THR A 113 1.24 -0.83 22.44
N GLU A 114 1.14 -2.14 22.20
CA GLU A 114 1.14 -3.17 23.25
C GLU A 114 2.50 -3.30 23.97
N TYR A 115 3.55 -2.67 23.44
CA TYR A 115 4.90 -2.69 24.01
C TYR A 115 5.19 -1.53 24.95
N ASN A 116 4.14 -0.83 25.41
CA ASN A 116 4.25 0.34 26.29
C ASN A 116 5.13 1.47 25.69
N GLU A 117 5.18 1.55 24.36
CA GLU A 117 5.76 2.66 23.59
C GLU A 117 4.72 3.24 22.62
N LYS A 118 4.99 4.42 22.05
CA LYS A 118 4.13 5.00 21.01
C LYS A 118 4.56 4.57 19.61
N SER A 119 3.68 4.74 18.63
CA SER A 119 4.00 4.68 17.21
C SER A 119 3.31 5.80 16.45
N ILE A 120 3.91 6.23 15.33
CA ILE A 120 3.20 6.98 14.29
C ILE A 120 2.60 5.94 13.36
N ASP A 121 1.29 5.93 13.16
CA ASP A 121 0.55 4.88 12.46
C ASP A 121 -0.50 5.45 11.49
N ALA A 122 -0.65 4.78 10.35
CA ALA A 122 -1.76 4.94 9.43
C ALA A 122 -1.94 3.67 8.57
N PRO A 123 -3.16 3.37 8.07
CA PRO A 123 -3.33 2.39 7.01
C PRO A 123 -2.67 2.86 5.70
N ALA A 124 -2.14 1.92 4.91
CA ALA A 124 -1.42 2.22 3.68
C ALA A 124 -1.79 1.32 2.50
N VAL A 125 -1.81 1.93 1.30
CA VAL A 125 -1.94 1.28 0.00
C VAL A 125 -0.81 1.79 -0.90
N ILE A 126 0.15 0.92 -1.20
CA ILE A 126 1.36 1.25 -1.95
C ILE A 126 1.37 0.43 -3.24
N VAL A 127 1.35 1.11 -4.38
CA VAL A 127 1.39 0.52 -5.72
C VAL A 127 2.77 0.70 -6.32
N VAL A 128 3.39 -0.39 -6.75
CA VAL A 128 4.64 -0.39 -7.53
C VAL A 128 4.33 -0.90 -8.93
N GLU A 129 4.44 -0.02 -9.93
CA GLU A 129 4.00 -0.33 -11.29
C GLU A 129 4.93 -1.32 -11.99
N GLU A 130 6.24 -1.14 -11.83
CA GLU A 130 7.29 -1.91 -12.46
C GLU A 130 8.33 -2.38 -11.41
N PRO A 131 7.98 -3.38 -10.56
CA PRO A 131 8.80 -3.76 -9.41
C PRO A 131 10.20 -4.31 -9.76
N PHE A 132 10.45 -4.61 -11.03
CA PHE A 132 11.74 -5.10 -11.55
C PHE A 132 12.52 -4.07 -12.37
N THR A 133 12.03 -2.84 -12.50
CA THR A 133 12.79 -1.74 -13.11
C THR A 133 13.85 -1.22 -12.12
N GLU A 134 15.09 -1.05 -12.60
CA GLU A 134 16.22 -0.58 -11.80
C GLU A 134 16.19 0.95 -11.59
N PRO A 135 16.71 1.45 -10.45
CA PRO A 135 17.32 0.71 -9.34
C PRO A 135 16.28 0.04 -8.43
N ARG A 136 16.57 -1.18 -7.95
CA ARG A 136 15.70 -1.93 -7.03
C ARG A 136 16.19 -2.00 -5.59
N ILE A 137 17.39 -1.51 -5.30
CA ILE A 137 17.99 -1.62 -3.96
C ILE A 137 18.01 -0.24 -3.31
N HIS A 138 17.60 -0.18 -2.05
CA HIS A 138 17.72 1.00 -1.20
C HIS A 138 18.54 0.63 0.04
N LEU A 139 19.78 1.11 0.14
CA LEU A 139 20.71 0.68 1.18
C LEU A 139 20.23 0.96 2.61
N LYS A 140 19.48 2.05 2.86
CA LYS A 140 18.87 2.28 4.19
C LYS A 140 17.68 1.36 4.51
N GLY A 141 17.06 0.75 3.50
CA GLY A 141 15.97 -0.20 3.69
C GLY A 141 16.46 -1.60 4.05
N ILE A 142 17.78 -1.83 4.04
CA ILE A 142 18.40 -3.08 4.45
C ILE A 142 18.74 -2.98 5.94
N VAL A 143 17.85 -3.49 6.79
CA VAL A 143 17.98 -3.45 8.26
C VAL A 143 18.10 -4.87 8.80
N ALA A 144 19.03 -5.63 8.22
CA ALA A 144 19.23 -7.05 8.51
C ALA A 144 20.60 -7.36 9.13
N GLY A 145 21.22 -6.38 9.78
CA GLY A 145 22.53 -6.51 10.41
C GLY A 145 23.72 -6.58 9.44
N SER A 146 23.53 -7.10 8.22
CA SER A 146 24.53 -7.16 7.15
C SER A 146 23.93 -6.81 5.79
N LEU A 147 24.78 -6.51 4.80
CA LEU A 147 24.30 -6.33 3.42
C LEU A 147 23.72 -7.63 2.87
N LYS A 148 24.28 -8.79 3.20
CA LYS A 148 23.78 -10.10 2.77
C LYS A 148 22.39 -10.42 3.33
N GLY A 149 22.05 -9.88 4.49
CA GLY A 149 20.79 -10.19 5.17
C GLY A 149 19.52 -9.93 4.34
N LEU A 150 19.55 -9.03 3.33
CA LEU A 150 18.43 -8.92 2.38
C LEU A 150 18.29 -10.17 1.49
N LEU A 151 19.38 -10.73 0.98
CA LEU A 151 19.38 -11.95 0.18
C LEU A 151 18.98 -13.17 1.02
N ASP A 152 19.50 -13.26 2.24
CA ASP A 152 19.13 -14.32 3.17
C ASP A 152 17.64 -14.23 3.50
N TYR A 153 17.07 -13.02 3.66
CA TYR A 153 15.65 -12.83 3.88
C TYR A 153 14.78 -13.24 2.67
N VAL A 154 15.25 -12.97 1.44
CA VAL A 154 14.58 -13.47 0.22
C VAL A 154 14.55 -15.00 0.21
N ASP A 155 15.68 -15.62 0.52
CA ASP A 155 15.81 -17.07 0.57
C ASP A 155 15.02 -17.68 1.75
N GLU A 156 14.87 -16.97 2.87
CA GLU A 156 13.98 -17.37 3.95
C GLU A 156 12.54 -17.44 3.47
N VAL A 157 12.06 -16.41 2.75
CA VAL A 157 10.67 -16.35 2.27
C VAL A 157 10.39 -17.36 1.14
N ILE A 158 11.36 -17.62 0.25
CA ILE A 158 11.13 -18.41 -0.97
C ILE A 158 11.64 -19.85 -0.85
N LYS A 159 12.73 -20.09 -0.12
CA LYS A 159 13.38 -21.40 0.00
C LYS A 159 13.29 -22.00 1.41
N GLY A 160 12.86 -21.22 2.41
CA GLY A 160 12.69 -21.71 3.77
C GLY A 160 14.00 -22.03 4.49
N ILE A 161 15.07 -21.28 4.22
CA ILE A 161 16.40 -21.55 4.79
C ILE A 161 16.44 -21.49 6.33
N HIS A 162 15.43 -20.89 6.96
CA HIS A 162 15.27 -20.80 8.42
C HIS A 162 14.04 -21.54 8.95
N ASP A 163 13.40 -22.42 8.17
CA ASP A 163 12.23 -23.17 8.63
C ASP A 163 12.55 -24.10 9.82
N ASN A 164 13.81 -24.51 9.97
CA ASN A 164 14.32 -25.24 11.14
C ASN A 164 14.32 -24.40 12.44
N LEU A 165 14.14 -23.08 12.34
CA LEU A 165 14.10 -22.16 13.47
C LEU A 165 12.68 -21.80 13.90
N VAL A 166 11.64 -22.29 13.22
CA VAL A 166 10.23 -21.96 13.49
C VAL A 166 9.86 -22.12 14.97
N ASP A 167 10.35 -23.18 15.63
CA ASP A 167 10.07 -23.42 17.06
C ASP A 167 10.68 -22.34 17.98
N LYS A 168 11.72 -21.63 17.51
CA LYS A 168 12.38 -20.54 18.25
C LYS A 168 11.83 -19.17 17.89
N VAL A 169 11.50 -18.94 16.62
CA VAL A 169 11.07 -17.62 16.11
C VAL A 169 9.55 -17.48 15.95
N GLY A 170 8.80 -18.54 16.24
CA GLY A 170 7.33 -18.59 16.20
C GLY A 170 6.76 -18.99 14.84
N TYR A 171 7.23 -18.36 13.76
CA TYR A 171 6.87 -18.67 12.38
C TYR A 171 7.91 -18.15 11.38
N THR A 172 7.92 -18.72 10.16
CA THR A 172 8.52 -18.09 8.98
C THR A 172 7.42 -17.90 7.93
N TYR A 173 7.57 -16.92 7.03
CA TYR A 173 6.60 -16.78 5.94
C TYR A 173 6.63 -17.99 5.00
N HIS A 174 7.79 -18.62 4.82
CA HIS A 174 7.88 -19.82 4.00
C HIS A 174 7.10 -20.98 4.62
N GLU A 175 7.22 -21.23 5.94
CA GLU A 175 6.43 -22.26 6.61
C GLU A 175 4.93 -22.02 6.39
N ARG A 176 4.48 -20.79 6.59
CA ARG A 176 3.07 -20.44 6.42
C ARG A 176 2.60 -20.50 4.96
N LEU A 177 3.45 -20.31 3.96
CA LEU A 177 3.03 -20.28 2.55
C LEU A 177 3.21 -21.63 1.83
N PHE A 178 4.28 -22.35 2.13
CA PHE A 178 4.69 -23.57 1.44
C PHE A 178 4.48 -24.84 2.27
N THR A 179 4.41 -24.74 3.59
CA THR A 179 4.22 -25.89 4.49
C THR A 179 3.17 -25.63 5.56
N TYR A 180 2.06 -24.98 5.17
CA TYR A 180 0.99 -24.57 6.09
C TYR A 180 0.39 -25.78 6.82
N ARG A 181 0.72 -25.94 8.11
CA ARG A 181 0.34 -27.11 8.92
C ARG A 181 -1.03 -26.94 9.55
N LEU A 182 -1.90 -27.93 9.37
CA LEU A 182 -3.22 -28.02 10.00
C LEU A 182 -3.15 -28.72 11.37
N PRO A 183 -4.18 -28.58 12.25
CA PRO A 183 -4.21 -29.24 13.55
C PRO A 183 -4.17 -30.77 13.50
N ASN A 184 -4.66 -31.36 12.41
CA ASN A 184 -4.63 -32.81 12.18
C ASN A 184 -3.27 -33.31 11.64
N GLY A 185 -2.27 -32.42 11.50
CA GLY A 185 -0.94 -32.74 10.99
C GLY A 185 -0.81 -32.70 9.46
N GLU A 186 -1.89 -32.46 8.72
CA GLU A 186 -1.84 -32.28 7.26
C GLU A 186 -1.07 -31.00 6.89
N VAL A 187 -0.31 -31.05 5.80
CA VAL A 187 0.51 -29.93 5.32
C VAL A 187 0.01 -29.48 3.95
N ILE A 188 -0.28 -28.18 3.83
CA ILE A 188 -0.75 -27.57 2.59
C ILE A 188 0.32 -26.65 2.02
N ASN A 189 0.80 -26.98 0.82
CA ASN A 189 1.61 -26.05 0.01
C ASN A 189 0.70 -25.12 -0.79
N GLN A 190 0.40 -23.95 -0.22
CA GLN A 190 -0.55 -23.00 -0.81
C GLN A 190 -0.01 -22.37 -2.10
N ILE A 191 1.29 -22.08 -2.16
CA ILE A 191 1.93 -21.51 -3.37
C ILE A 191 1.88 -22.48 -4.54
N GLN A 192 2.13 -23.77 -4.30
CA GLN A 192 1.99 -24.81 -5.31
C GLN A 192 0.54 -24.89 -5.83
N LYS A 193 -0.46 -24.84 -4.93
CA LYS A 193 -1.88 -24.80 -5.32
C LYS A 193 -2.25 -23.54 -6.11
N VAL A 194 -1.65 -22.40 -5.79
CA VAL A 194 -1.77 -21.15 -6.56
C VAL A 194 -1.24 -21.35 -7.98
N ILE A 195 -0.03 -21.90 -8.13
CA ILE A 195 0.61 -22.15 -9.44
C ILE A 195 -0.25 -23.11 -10.28
N GLU A 196 -0.70 -24.23 -9.70
CA GLU A 196 -1.58 -25.20 -10.37
C GLU A 196 -2.87 -24.53 -10.87
N LYS A 197 -3.49 -23.70 -10.03
CA LYS A 197 -4.73 -23.00 -10.38
C LYS A 197 -4.52 -21.96 -11.48
N LEU A 198 -3.44 -21.19 -11.43
CA LEU A 198 -3.12 -20.18 -12.45
C LEU A 198 -2.77 -20.81 -13.80
N ARG A 199 -2.06 -21.95 -13.81
CA ARG A 199 -1.80 -22.71 -15.05
C ARG A 199 -3.08 -23.21 -15.70
N LYS A 200 -4.05 -23.67 -14.89
CA LYS A 200 -5.36 -24.12 -15.40
C LYS A 200 -6.26 -22.96 -15.82
N THR A 201 -6.26 -21.86 -15.08
CA THR A 201 -7.13 -20.71 -15.31
C THR A 201 -6.43 -19.41 -14.88
N SER A 202 -5.72 -18.80 -15.82
CA SER A 202 -4.86 -17.63 -15.59
C SER A 202 -5.59 -16.41 -15.02
N TYR A 203 -6.86 -16.22 -15.41
CA TYR A 203 -7.71 -15.12 -14.97
C TYR A 203 -8.51 -15.41 -13.69
N THR A 204 -8.23 -16.52 -13.01
CA THR A 204 -8.92 -16.92 -11.78
C THR A 204 -8.89 -15.80 -10.73
N ARG A 205 -9.99 -15.66 -10.00
CA ARG A 205 -10.10 -14.75 -8.85
C ARG A 205 -9.74 -15.44 -7.53
N ARG A 206 -9.41 -16.73 -7.58
CA ARG A 206 -9.32 -17.64 -6.42
C ARG A 206 -7.90 -18.15 -6.16
N ALA A 207 -6.88 -17.52 -6.74
CA ALA A 207 -5.47 -17.84 -6.50
C ALA A 207 -4.96 -16.95 -5.36
N GLN A 208 -4.87 -17.52 -4.16
CA GLN A 208 -4.40 -16.83 -2.97
C GLN A 208 -3.78 -17.81 -1.97
N ALA A 209 -2.96 -17.28 -1.08
CA ALA A 209 -2.42 -17.96 0.09
C ALA A 209 -2.60 -17.06 1.33
N ILE A 210 -2.75 -17.66 2.50
CA ILE A 210 -2.84 -16.97 3.78
C ILE A 210 -1.78 -17.47 4.74
N THR A 211 -1.50 -16.70 5.78
CA THR A 211 -0.50 -17.06 6.81
C THR A 211 -1.12 -17.26 8.18
N TRP A 212 -2.27 -16.64 8.44
CA TRP A 212 -2.98 -16.70 9.71
C TRP A 212 -3.58 -18.08 9.98
N GLN A 213 -3.22 -18.68 11.11
CA GLN A 213 -3.74 -19.93 11.63
C GLN A 213 -4.64 -19.64 12.84
N PRO A 214 -5.98 -19.69 12.71
CA PRO A 214 -6.89 -19.34 13.81
C PRO A 214 -6.67 -20.13 15.11
N TRP A 215 -6.24 -21.39 15.03
CA TRP A 215 -5.98 -22.25 16.19
C TRP A 215 -4.64 -21.97 16.89
N LYS A 216 -3.77 -21.13 16.33
CA LYS A 216 -2.43 -20.84 16.86
C LYS A 216 -2.22 -19.34 17.11
N ASP A 217 -2.67 -18.50 16.18
CA ASP A 217 -2.27 -17.09 16.14
C ASP A 217 -3.17 -16.14 16.94
N LEU A 218 -4.30 -16.63 17.49
CA LEU A 218 -5.16 -15.82 18.35
C LEU A 218 -4.57 -15.54 19.74
N GLU A 219 -3.66 -16.41 20.21
CA GLU A 219 -3.10 -16.34 21.57
C GLU A 219 -1.58 -16.06 21.58
N THR A 220 -0.96 -15.92 20.41
CA THR A 220 0.49 -15.68 20.32
C THR A 220 0.83 -14.19 20.44
N GLU A 221 1.94 -13.87 21.09
CA GLU A 221 2.49 -12.51 21.17
C GLU A 221 3.10 -12.03 19.84
N HIS A 222 3.40 -12.96 18.92
CA HIS A 222 4.08 -12.67 17.66
C HIS A 222 3.36 -13.30 16.47
N PRO A 223 2.10 -12.91 16.19
CA PRO A 223 1.36 -13.49 15.09
C PRO A 223 1.90 -12.96 13.75
N PRO A 224 1.67 -13.69 12.64
CA PRO A 224 2.17 -13.29 11.34
C PRO A 224 1.70 -11.88 10.96
N CYS A 225 2.61 -11.06 10.42
CA CYS A 225 2.29 -9.72 9.97
C CYS A 225 1.60 -9.73 8.60
N LEU A 226 2.22 -10.41 7.62
CA LEU A 226 1.56 -10.82 6.38
C LEU A 226 0.31 -11.61 6.72
N GLN A 227 -0.82 -11.35 6.05
CA GLN A 227 -2.09 -12.08 6.22
C GLN A 227 -2.50 -12.84 4.97
N ARG A 228 -2.32 -12.22 3.80
CA ARG A 228 -2.79 -12.76 2.53
C ARG A 228 -1.94 -12.29 1.36
N ILE A 229 -1.69 -13.21 0.43
CA ILE A 229 -1.19 -12.90 -0.90
C ILE A 229 -2.20 -13.37 -1.94
N TRP A 230 -2.57 -12.50 -2.86
CA TRP A 230 -3.48 -12.78 -3.96
C TRP A 230 -2.78 -12.57 -5.31
N PHE A 231 -3.08 -13.45 -6.27
CA PHE A 231 -2.41 -13.50 -7.56
C PHE A 231 -3.42 -13.50 -8.70
N ARG A 232 -3.06 -12.88 -9.82
CA ARG A 232 -3.82 -13.00 -11.07
C ARG A 232 -2.96 -12.69 -12.28
N VAL A 233 -3.24 -13.32 -13.41
CA VAL A 233 -2.67 -12.91 -14.70
C VAL A 233 -3.63 -11.96 -15.41
N ILE A 234 -3.13 -10.79 -15.78
CA ILE A 234 -3.83 -9.74 -16.54
C ILE A 234 -2.91 -9.36 -17.70
N ASP A 235 -3.40 -9.46 -18.94
CA ASP A 235 -2.64 -9.11 -20.16
C ASP A 235 -1.24 -9.76 -20.22
N GLY A 236 -1.17 -11.06 -19.88
CA GLY A 236 0.08 -11.83 -19.86
C GLY A 236 1.00 -11.54 -18.67
N LYS A 237 0.62 -10.62 -17.77
CA LYS A 237 1.41 -10.22 -16.60
C LYS A 237 0.79 -10.72 -15.31
N LEU A 238 1.58 -11.37 -14.46
CA LEU A 238 1.18 -11.78 -13.13
C LEU A 238 1.26 -10.60 -12.16
N VAL A 239 0.10 -10.12 -11.73
CA VAL A 239 -0.05 -9.10 -10.67
C VAL A 239 -0.16 -9.78 -9.32
N MET A 240 0.37 -9.15 -8.27
CA MET A 240 0.33 -9.69 -6.93
C MET A 240 -0.05 -8.63 -5.90
N HIS A 241 -1.02 -8.95 -5.05
CA HIS A 241 -1.49 -8.10 -3.96
C HIS A 241 -1.15 -8.75 -2.63
N VAL A 242 -0.54 -7.97 -1.74
CA VAL A 242 -0.16 -8.36 -0.38
C VAL A 242 -1.00 -7.57 0.62
N HIS A 243 -1.48 -8.25 1.65
CA HIS A 243 -2.19 -7.65 2.78
C HIS A 243 -1.45 -7.96 4.07
N MET A 244 -1.06 -6.92 4.80
CA MET A 244 -0.37 -6.96 6.09
C MET A 244 -1.32 -6.42 7.16
N ARG A 245 -1.44 -7.08 8.32
CA ARG A 245 -2.16 -6.47 9.46
C ARG A 245 -1.34 -5.35 10.12
N SER A 246 -0.01 -5.49 10.04
CA SER A 246 0.96 -4.65 10.74
C SER A 246 2.27 -4.67 9.95
N ASN A 247 2.88 -3.52 9.71
CA ASN A 247 4.15 -3.41 9.01
C ASN A 247 4.97 -2.25 9.56
N ASP A 248 6.14 -2.55 10.13
CA ASP A 248 7.13 -1.51 10.45
C ASP A 248 7.59 -0.85 9.14
N ALA A 249 7.19 0.39 8.96
CA ALA A 249 7.39 1.17 7.75
C ALA A 249 8.88 1.40 7.45
N LEU A 250 9.71 1.51 8.48
CA LEU A 250 11.11 1.92 8.34
C LEU A 250 12.06 0.72 8.29
N LYS A 251 11.83 -0.29 9.14
CA LYS A 251 12.75 -1.42 9.32
C LYS A 251 12.37 -2.67 8.55
N ALA A 252 11.08 -2.89 8.27
CA ALA A 252 10.61 -4.12 7.67
C ALA A 252 10.04 -3.93 6.25
N ALA A 253 9.27 -2.86 6.02
CA ALA A 253 8.46 -2.70 4.81
C ALA A 253 9.28 -2.83 3.51
N TYR A 254 10.45 -2.20 3.43
CA TYR A 254 11.29 -2.29 2.24
C TYR A 254 11.73 -3.73 1.95
N MET A 255 12.24 -4.43 2.96
CA MET A 255 12.67 -5.82 2.83
C MET A 255 11.49 -6.74 2.49
N ASN A 256 10.33 -6.52 3.11
CA ASN A 256 9.10 -7.26 2.80
C ASN A 256 8.69 -7.05 1.33
N MET A 257 8.58 -5.80 0.88
CA MET A 257 8.22 -5.47 -0.51
C MET A 257 9.22 -6.10 -1.49
N TYR A 258 10.52 -6.02 -1.22
CA TYR A 258 11.55 -6.64 -2.05
C TYR A 258 11.38 -8.16 -2.13
N ALA A 259 11.33 -8.86 -0.99
CA ALA A 259 11.18 -10.31 -0.92
C ALA A 259 9.86 -10.80 -1.55
N PHE A 260 8.76 -10.07 -1.35
CA PHE A 260 7.48 -10.40 -1.96
C PHE A 260 7.51 -10.21 -3.49
N THR A 261 8.21 -9.20 -4.01
CA THR A 261 8.36 -9.07 -5.47
C THR A 261 9.23 -10.19 -6.07
N GLU A 262 10.20 -10.72 -5.32
CA GLU A 262 10.92 -11.94 -5.73
C GLU A 262 10.01 -13.18 -5.71
N LEU A 263 9.12 -13.31 -4.71
CA LEU A 263 8.07 -14.35 -4.72
C LEU A 263 7.11 -14.18 -5.91
N GLN A 264 6.73 -12.95 -6.25
CA GLN A 264 5.92 -12.65 -7.43
C GLN A 264 6.62 -13.15 -8.71
N LYS A 265 7.92 -12.85 -8.87
CA LYS A 265 8.72 -13.32 -10.01
C LYS A 265 8.85 -14.85 -10.02
N TYR A 266 9.03 -15.48 -8.87
CA TYR A 266 9.03 -16.94 -8.75
C TYR A 266 7.72 -17.53 -9.30
N VAL A 267 6.55 -17.06 -8.83
CA VAL A 267 5.26 -17.56 -9.30
C VAL A 267 5.03 -17.25 -10.79
N ALA A 268 5.36 -16.03 -11.24
CA ALA A 268 5.27 -15.61 -12.64
C ALA A 268 6.05 -16.55 -13.57
N SER A 269 7.29 -16.89 -13.20
CA SER A 269 8.12 -17.83 -13.97
C SER A 269 7.51 -19.23 -14.06
N LYS A 270 6.88 -19.71 -12.98
CA LYS A 270 6.25 -21.04 -12.96
C LYS A 270 4.98 -21.11 -13.79
N VAL A 271 4.29 -19.99 -14.03
CA VAL A 271 3.06 -19.93 -14.83
C VAL A 271 3.29 -19.42 -16.25
N GLY A 272 4.52 -19.05 -16.61
CA GLY A 272 4.87 -18.53 -17.94
C GLY A 272 4.34 -17.12 -18.20
N ALA A 273 4.24 -16.28 -17.16
CA ALA A 273 3.79 -14.89 -17.25
C ALA A 273 4.94 -13.93 -16.98
N GLU A 274 4.85 -12.71 -17.52
CA GLU A 274 5.71 -11.60 -17.13
C GLU A 274 5.33 -11.09 -15.73
N VAL A 275 6.22 -10.34 -15.08
CA VAL A 275 5.88 -9.69 -13.80
C VAL A 275 5.05 -8.44 -14.07
N GLY A 276 3.86 -8.36 -13.48
CA GLY A 276 2.99 -7.18 -13.47
C GLY A 276 3.21 -6.30 -12.24
N TYR A 277 2.30 -5.35 -12.02
CA TYR A 277 2.38 -4.47 -10.86
C TYR A 277 2.26 -5.25 -9.54
N TYR A 278 2.84 -4.65 -8.50
CA TYR A 278 2.78 -5.12 -7.13
C TYR A 278 1.96 -4.15 -6.30
N LEU A 279 1.05 -4.67 -5.46
CA LEU A 279 0.26 -3.89 -4.53
C LEU A 279 0.52 -4.36 -3.10
N HIS A 280 0.89 -3.43 -2.23
CA HIS A 280 1.13 -3.66 -0.82
C HIS A 280 0.10 -2.88 -0.01
N ILE A 281 -0.70 -3.60 0.78
CA ILE A 281 -1.71 -3.02 1.66
C ILE A 281 -1.32 -3.37 3.09
N ALA A 282 -1.28 -2.36 3.97
CA ALA A 282 -1.01 -2.53 5.38
C ALA A 282 -2.10 -1.83 6.21
N ASP A 283 -2.71 -2.56 7.14
CA ASP A 283 -3.75 -2.00 8.01
C ASP A 283 -3.15 -1.05 9.08
N SER A 284 -1.97 -1.41 9.60
CA SER A 284 -1.12 -0.57 10.46
C SER A 284 0.27 -0.44 9.84
N TYR A 285 0.54 0.71 9.20
CA TYR A 285 1.83 1.05 8.62
C TYR A 285 2.51 2.08 9.52
N HIS A 286 3.50 1.65 10.29
CA HIS A 286 3.89 2.39 11.49
C HIS A 286 5.39 2.54 11.70
N VAL A 287 5.76 3.52 12.54
CA VAL A 287 7.12 3.74 13.04
C VAL A 287 7.08 3.88 14.57
N TYR A 288 7.80 3.00 15.26
CA TYR A 288 7.94 3.01 16.71
C TYR A 288 8.65 4.27 17.23
N GLU A 289 8.31 4.69 18.45
CA GLU A 289 8.82 5.90 19.11
C GLU A 289 10.34 5.96 19.16
N LYS A 290 10.98 4.82 19.45
CA LYS A 290 12.45 4.70 19.46
C LYS A 290 13.12 5.07 18.12
N ASP A 291 12.39 4.97 17.01
CA ASP A 291 12.89 5.20 15.66
C ASP A 291 12.51 6.57 15.09
N TRP A 292 11.75 7.40 15.82
CA TRP A 292 11.29 8.71 15.33
C TRP A 292 12.41 9.65 14.90
N LYS A 293 13.53 9.66 15.64
CA LYS A 293 14.70 10.48 15.28
C LYS A 293 15.26 10.08 13.91
N TRP A 294 15.38 8.78 13.66
CA TRP A 294 15.84 8.28 12.37
C TRP A 294 14.81 8.56 11.28
N PHE A 295 13.53 8.26 11.55
CA PHE A 295 12.43 8.52 10.62
C PHE A 295 12.39 9.97 10.15
N ASN A 296 12.37 10.93 11.08
CA ASN A 296 12.33 12.36 10.76
C ASN A 296 13.56 12.78 9.94
N SER A 297 14.76 12.37 10.35
CA SER A 297 15.98 12.67 9.60
C SER A 297 15.97 12.07 8.19
N PHE A 298 15.37 10.88 8.04
CA PHE A 298 15.31 10.21 6.75
C PHE A 298 14.25 10.85 5.82
N VAL A 299 13.09 11.24 6.35
CA VAL A 299 12.07 12.00 5.60
C VAL A 299 12.66 13.29 5.03
N GLU A 300 13.46 14.02 5.79
CA GLU A 300 14.12 15.24 5.28
C GLU A 300 15.18 14.94 4.20
N GLN A 301 15.88 13.80 4.31
CA GLN A 301 16.77 13.33 3.23
C GLN A 301 16.01 12.95 1.96
N ILE A 302 14.80 12.41 2.09
CA ILE A 302 13.92 12.08 0.95
C ILE A 302 13.44 13.38 0.29
N LYS A 303 12.90 14.32 1.07
CA LYS A 303 12.41 15.61 0.56
C LYS A 303 13.49 16.44 -0.14
N SER A 304 14.72 16.40 0.36
CA SER A 304 15.87 17.06 -0.28
C SER A 304 16.44 16.30 -1.48
N GLY A 305 15.98 15.05 -1.73
CA GLY A 305 16.49 14.18 -2.79
C GLY A 305 17.84 13.50 -2.48
N TYR A 306 18.44 13.77 -1.31
CA TYR A 306 19.70 13.16 -0.89
C TYR A 306 19.60 11.63 -0.70
N SER A 307 18.41 11.13 -0.38
CA SER A 307 18.14 9.68 -0.23
C SER A 307 18.51 8.86 -1.46
N ARG A 308 18.38 9.42 -2.68
CA ARG A 308 18.71 8.76 -3.95
C ARG A 308 20.16 8.30 -4.05
N ASN A 309 21.07 8.93 -3.31
CA ASN A 309 22.47 8.48 -3.21
C ASN A 309 22.61 7.09 -2.57
N ARG A 310 21.55 6.59 -1.94
CA ARG A 310 21.46 5.26 -1.31
C ARG A 310 20.80 4.22 -2.21
N TRP A 311 20.36 4.60 -3.42
CA TRP A 311 19.78 3.67 -4.38
C TRP A 311 20.90 2.96 -5.13
N ARG A 312 20.73 1.66 -5.39
CA ARG A 312 21.68 0.85 -6.16
C ARG A 312 20.93 -0.01 -7.16
N LYS A 313 21.56 -0.27 -8.29
CA LYS A 313 21.08 -1.34 -9.18
C LYS A 313 21.31 -2.69 -8.51
N THR A 314 20.49 -3.69 -8.82
CA THR A 314 20.67 -5.02 -8.21
C THR A 314 22.06 -5.60 -8.48
N HIS A 315 22.61 -5.46 -9.69
CA HIS A 315 23.95 -5.98 -9.99
C HIS A 315 25.07 -5.30 -9.16
N GLU A 316 25.01 -3.98 -8.98
CA GLU A 316 25.98 -3.23 -8.17
C GLU A 316 25.96 -3.69 -6.71
N TYR A 317 24.75 -3.91 -6.18
CA TYR A 317 24.56 -4.41 -4.83
C TYR A 317 25.09 -5.85 -4.67
N LEU A 318 24.86 -6.74 -5.64
CA LEU A 318 25.40 -8.10 -5.61
C LEU A 318 26.94 -8.10 -5.62
N GLU A 319 27.56 -7.24 -6.44
CA GLU A 319 29.01 -7.07 -6.44
C GLU A 319 29.54 -6.58 -5.08
N MET A 320 28.82 -5.67 -4.40
CA MET A 320 29.17 -5.23 -3.05
C MET A 320 29.12 -6.37 -2.05
N VAL A 321 28.08 -7.22 -2.10
CA VAL A 321 27.95 -8.39 -1.21
C VAL A 321 29.09 -9.38 -1.45
N SER A 322 29.36 -9.75 -2.70
CA SER A 322 30.43 -10.70 -3.03
C SER A 322 31.82 -10.19 -2.64
N LYS A 323 32.07 -8.88 -2.75
CA LYS A 323 33.34 -8.29 -2.29
C LYS A 323 33.52 -8.43 -0.78
N LEU A 324 32.46 -8.27 0.00
CA LEU A 324 32.52 -8.41 1.46
C LEU A 324 32.77 -9.87 1.87
N GLU A 325 32.09 -10.83 1.25
CA GLU A 325 32.32 -12.26 1.53
C GLU A 325 33.75 -12.70 1.19
N ASN A 326 34.31 -12.16 0.10
CA ASN A 326 35.72 -12.40 -0.28
C ASN A 326 36.74 -11.77 0.69
N ILE A 327 36.37 -10.71 1.43
CA ILE A 327 37.23 -10.10 2.44
C ILE A 327 37.16 -10.91 3.73
N GLU A 328 35.96 -11.29 4.17
CA GLU A 328 35.75 -12.10 5.38
C GLU A 328 36.42 -13.47 5.27
N SER A 329 36.32 -14.12 4.10
CA SER A 329 36.99 -15.40 3.84
C SER A 329 38.52 -15.33 3.77
N LYS A 330 39.12 -14.16 3.55
CA LYS A 330 40.58 -13.94 3.58
C LYS A 330 41.10 -13.52 4.94
N ALA A 331 40.21 -13.14 5.86
CA ALA A 331 40.54 -12.71 7.21
C ALA A 331 40.46 -13.85 8.24
N LEU A 332 39.89 -15.00 7.85
CA LEU A 332 39.90 -16.30 8.54
C LEU A 332 41.04 -17.16 8.00
#